data_AF-A0AB32X8L6-F1
#
_entry.id   AF-A0AB32X8L6-F1
#
_cell.length_a   1.000
_cell.length_b   1.000
_cell.length_c   1.000
_cell.angle_alpha   90.00
_cell.angle_beta   90.00
_cell.angle_gamma   90.00
#
_symmetry.space_group_name_H-M   'P 1'
#
loop_
_entity.id
_entity.type
_entity.pdbx_description
1 polymer ?
#
loop_
_entity_poly.entity_id
_entity_poly.type
_entity_poly.pdbx_seq_one_letter_code
_entity_poly.pdbx_strand_id
1 'polypeptide(L)'
;MNIPKENYSFIKKFIGCSNDKDFITLDTWVNNAQVGEGDLMLQMDIEGGEYLALISASDALLDRFRIIALEIHRLKYLWDNNYFEMIQSAMNKILKTHYCVHLHPNNCCAPHHHNGVCIVEVIECTFIRKDRVKYILGYCDEFPHPLDTDNVVENPTLILPRNWYGD
;
A
#
# COMPACT_ATOMS: atom_id res chain seq x y z
N MET A 1 -4.17 -17.06 -12.64
CA MET A 1 -5.11 -16.14 -13.34
C MET A 1 -4.81 -16.25 -14.85
N ASN A 2 -5.77 -16.66 -15.69
CA ASN A 2 -5.59 -16.73 -17.15
C ASN A 2 -6.02 -15.40 -17.77
N ILE A 3 -5.18 -14.36 -17.65
CA ILE A 3 -5.45 -13.06 -18.27
C ILE A 3 -5.01 -13.14 -19.75
N PRO A 4 -5.89 -12.84 -20.73
CA PRO A 4 -5.51 -12.77 -22.13
C PRO A 4 -4.35 -11.79 -22.38
N LYS A 5 -3.44 -12.10 -23.30
CA LYS A 5 -2.20 -11.32 -23.52
C LYS A 5 -2.46 -9.88 -23.97
N GLU A 6 -3.59 -9.64 -24.59
CA GLU A 6 -4.07 -8.31 -24.99
C GLU A 6 -4.53 -7.46 -23.80
N ASN A 7 -4.78 -8.08 -22.65
CA ASN A 7 -5.29 -7.41 -21.45
C ASN A 7 -4.20 -7.16 -20.39
N TYR A 8 -2.93 -7.48 -20.67
CA TYR A 8 -1.81 -7.12 -19.80
C TYR A 8 -0.53 -6.83 -20.58
N SER A 9 0.31 -5.98 -20.01
CA SER A 9 1.68 -5.76 -20.46
C SER A 9 2.66 -6.23 -19.39
N PHE A 10 3.70 -6.96 -19.76
CA PHE A 10 4.74 -7.37 -18.83
C PHE A 10 6.09 -6.76 -19.23
N ILE A 11 6.75 -6.15 -18.25
CA ILE A 11 8.12 -5.64 -18.38
C ILE A 11 8.94 -6.31 -17.29
N LYS A 12 10.04 -6.97 -17.66
CA LYS A 12 10.93 -7.64 -16.71
C LYS A 12 11.86 -6.63 -16.02
N LYS A 13 11.29 -5.81 -15.13
CA LYS A 13 12.00 -4.83 -14.30
C LYS A 13 11.33 -4.71 -12.92
N PHE A 14 12.10 -4.29 -11.92
CA PHE A 14 11.59 -3.93 -10.61
C PHE A 14 11.12 -2.47 -10.60
N ILE A 15 10.11 -2.16 -9.80
CA ILE A 15 9.79 -0.76 -9.49
C ILE A 15 10.80 -0.23 -8.48
N GLY A 16 11.34 0.96 -8.70
CA GLY A 16 12.32 1.60 -7.81
C GLY A 16 12.35 3.13 -7.95
N CYS A 17 13.40 3.75 -7.41
CA CYS A 17 13.59 5.20 -7.40
C CYS A 17 14.43 5.74 -8.57
N SER A 18 14.91 4.86 -9.46
CA SER A 18 15.70 5.22 -10.63
C SER A 18 15.37 4.32 -11.83
N ASN A 19 15.78 4.76 -13.02
CA ASN A 19 15.68 3.97 -14.24
C ASN A 19 17.06 3.44 -14.61
N ASP A 20 17.20 2.12 -14.69
CA ASP A 20 18.42 1.46 -15.17
C ASP A 20 18.08 0.14 -15.89
N LYS A 21 19.04 -0.79 -15.99
CA LYS A 21 18.81 -2.07 -16.67
C LYS A 21 17.75 -2.93 -15.95
N ASP A 22 17.71 -2.87 -14.63
CA ASP A 22 16.88 -3.72 -13.76
C ASP A 22 15.69 -2.94 -13.18
N PHE A 23 15.80 -1.61 -13.03
CA PHE A 23 14.81 -0.76 -12.37
C PHE A 23 14.02 0.19 -13.31
N ILE A 24 12.76 0.32 -12.89
CA ILE A 24 11.58 1.09 -13.32
C ILE A 24 11.09 2.21 -12.39
N THR A 25 11.09 3.51 -12.69
CA THR A 25 10.25 4.41 -11.85
C THR A 25 8.78 4.25 -12.19
N LEU A 26 7.86 4.41 -11.21
CA LEU A 26 6.42 4.36 -11.46
C LEU A 26 6.00 5.34 -12.56
N ASP A 27 6.52 6.57 -12.53
CA ASP A 27 6.30 7.59 -13.56
C ASP A 27 6.70 7.10 -14.95
N THR A 28 7.89 6.52 -15.08
CA THR A 28 8.37 6.07 -16.39
C THR A 28 7.58 4.87 -16.87
N TRP A 29 7.22 3.95 -15.97
CA TRP A 29 6.38 2.81 -16.30
C TRP A 29 5.01 3.22 -16.81
N VAL A 30 4.30 4.09 -16.08
CA VAL A 30 2.96 4.55 -16.46
C VAL A 30 2.98 5.35 -17.76
N ASN A 31 3.98 6.22 -17.95
CA ASN A 31 4.15 6.96 -19.20
C ASN A 31 4.41 6.03 -20.39
N ASN A 32 5.21 4.98 -20.21
CA ASN A 32 5.49 4.00 -21.26
C ASN A 32 4.31 3.08 -21.56
N ALA A 33 3.41 2.87 -20.60
CA ALA A 33 2.22 2.07 -20.80
C ALA A 33 1.21 2.74 -21.76
N GLN A 34 1.42 4.02 -22.10
CA GLN A 34 0.56 4.80 -23.01
C GLN A 34 -0.94 4.75 -22.62
N VAL A 35 -1.20 4.66 -21.32
CA VAL A 35 -2.55 4.75 -20.78
C VAL A 35 -3.04 6.20 -20.93
N GLY A 36 -4.28 6.38 -21.38
CA GLY A 36 -4.85 7.72 -21.58
C GLY A 36 -4.95 8.53 -20.29
N GLU A 37 -5.38 9.79 -20.40
CA GLU A 37 -5.44 10.78 -19.29
C GLU A 37 -6.50 10.50 -18.20
N GLY A 38 -7.13 9.32 -18.22
CA GLY A 38 -8.14 8.94 -17.25
C GLY A 38 -7.57 8.64 -15.86
N ASP A 39 -8.49 8.43 -14.92
CA ASP A 39 -8.19 7.88 -13.60
C ASP A 39 -7.58 6.48 -13.70
N LEU A 40 -6.58 6.22 -12.88
CA LEU A 40 -5.90 4.94 -12.76
C LEU A 40 -6.22 4.24 -11.43
N MET A 41 -5.94 2.95 -11.36
CA MET A 41 -5.88 2.20 -10.10
C MET A 41 -4.48 1.59 -9.97
N LEU A 42 -3.84 1.81 -8.83
CA LEU A 42 -2.58 1.16 -8.49
C LEU A 42 -2.88 -0.03 -7.56
N GLN A 43 -2.38 -1.21 -7.91
CA GLN A 43 -2.24 -2.33 -6.99
C GLN A 43 -0.74 -2.64 -6.89
N MET A 44 -0.21 -2.74 -5.67
CA MET A 44 1.21 -2.94 -5.45
C MET A 44 1.47 -3.86 -4.26
N ASP A 45 2.18 -4.94 -4.54
CA ASP A 45 2.80 -5.87 -3.59
C ASP A 45 4.17 -6.18 -4.21
N ILE A 46 5.23 -5.63 -3.60
CA ILE A 46 6.60 -5.74 -4.11
C ILE A 46 7.62 -5.97 -2.99
N GLU A 47 7.21 -6.69 -1.94
CA GLU A 47 8.08 -7.31 -0.93
C GLU A 47 9.05 -6.33 -0.20
N GLY A 48 8.58 -5.10 0.06
CA GLY A 48 9.35 -4.04 0.74
C GLY A 48 9.85 -2.93 -0.18
N GLY A 49 9.65 -3.05 -1.49
CA GLY A 49 9.96 -2.01 -2.47
C GLY A 49 8.97 -0.83 -2.47
N GLU A 50 7.85 -0.96 -1.74
CA GLU A 50 6.72 -0.02 -1.79
C GLU A 50 7.16 1.38 -1.39
N TYR A 51 7.94 1.51 -0.32
CA TYR A 51 8.30 2.80 0.26
C TYR A 51 9.09 3.69 -0.70
N LEU A 52 10.16 3.16 -1.30
CA LEU A 52 10.99 3.93 -2.24
C LEU A 52 10.24 4.22 -3.54
N ALA A 53 9.40 3.28 -4.01
CA ALA A 53 8.55 3.48 -5.17
C ALA A 53 7.59 4.66 -4.96
N LEU A 54 6.90 4.69 -3.81
CA LEU A 54 5.96 5.74 -3.43
C LEU A 54 6.65 7.09 -3.19
N ILE A 55 7.78 7.09 -2.48
CA ILE A 55 8.58 8.31 -2.25
C ILE A 55 9.04 8.89 -3.59
N SER A 56 9.43 8.05 -4.55
CA SER A 56 9.91 8.49 -5.86
C SER A 56 8.79 8.94 -6.82
N ALA A 57 7.56 8.46 -6.64
CA ALA A 57 6.45 8.77 -7.56
C ALA A 57 6.16 10.28 -7.62
N SER A 58 5.90 10.89 -8.77
CA SER A 58 5.51 12.31 -8.78
C SER A 58 4.13 12.54 -8.13
N ASP A 59 3.93 13.72 -7.53
CA ASP A 59 2.61 14.10 -7.01
C ASP A 59 1.55 14.10 -8.12
N ALA A 60 1.93 14.49 -9.34
CA ALA A 60 1.07 14.44 -10.52
C ALA A 60 0.63 13.01 -10.86
N LEU A 61 1.52 12.02 -10.74
CA LEU A 61 1.15 10.62 -10.94
C LEU A 61 0.25 10.12 -9.81
N LEU A 62 0.58 10.43 -8.55
CA LEU A 62 -0.24 10.03 -7.41
C LEU A 62 -1.67 10.57 -7.55
N ASP A 63 -1.82 11.83 -7.97
CA ASP A 63 -3.12 12.43 -8.25
C ASP A 63 -3.89 11.76 -9.39
N ARG A 64 -3.24 11.02 -10.30
CA ARG A 64 -3.94 10.23 -11.32
C ARG A 64 -4.52 8.94 -10.79
N PHE A 65 -3.95 8.37 -9.73
CA PHE A 65 -4.53 7.19 -9.11
C PHE A 65 -5.79 7.60 -8.35
N ARG A 66 -6.93 7.06 -8.75
CA ARG A 66 -8.20 7.21 -8.02
C ARG A 66 -8.21 6.31 -6.79
N ILE A 67 -7.66 5.10 -6.94
CA ILE A 67 -7.59 4.06 -5.93
C ILE A 67 -6.16 3.55 -5.90
N ILE A 68 -5.63 3.39 -4.69
CA ILE A 68 -4.34 2.74 -4.44
C ILE A 68 -4.58 1.60 -3.46
N ALA A 69 -4.27 0.37 -3.86
CA ALA A 69 -4.29 -0.81 -3.01
C ALA A 69 -2.84 -1.29 -2.82
N LEU A 70 -2.38 -1.35 -1.58
CA LEU A 70 -1.01 -1.72 -1.23
C LEU A 70 -1.01 -2.92 -0.29
N GLU A 71 -0.06 -3.83 -0.46
CA GLU A 71 0.41 -4.69 0.61
C GLU A 71 1.73 -4.12 1.14
N ILE A 72 1.70 -3.59 2.37
CA ILE A 72 2.83 -2.90 2.99
C ILE A 72 3.61 -3.91 3.83
N HIS A 73 4.89 -4.08 3.48
CA HIS A 73 5.77 -5.10 4.06
C HIS A 73 6.74 -4.57 5.12
N ARG A 74 7.26 -5.48 5.95
CA ARG A 74 8.39 -5.25 6.88
C ARG A 74 8.12 -4.23 7.99
N LEU A 75 6.87 -4.14 8.44
CA LEU A 75 6.45 -3.19 9.46
C LEU A 75 7.08 -3.46 10.84
N LYS A 76 7.60 -4.67 11.11
CA LYS A 76 8.39 -4.94 12.34
C LYS A 76 9.58 -4.00 12.54
N TYR A 77 10.06 -3.34 11.48
CA TYR A 77 11.16 -2.38 11.57
C TYR A 77 10.70 -0.96 11.93
N LEU A 78 9.42 -0.72 12.25
CA LEU A 78 8.96 0.56 12.78
C LEU A 78 9.69 1.02 14.05
N TRP A 79 10.39 0.11 14.74
CA TRP A 79 11.26 0.42 15.88
C TRP A 79 12.61 1.02 15.50
N ASP A 80 13.03 0.89 14.24
CA ASP A 80 14.22 1.56 13.71
C ASP A 80 13.85 2.95 13.22
N ASN A 81 14.53 3.99 13.73
CA ASN A 81 14.20 5.38 13.41
C ASN A 81 14.30 5.70 11.92
N ASN A 82 15.31 5.18 11.21
CA ASN A 82 15.48 5.46 9.79
C ASN A 82 14.37 4.78 8.97
N TYR A 83 14.01 3.54 9.36
CA TYR A 83 12.94 2.81 8.71
C TYR A 83 11.57 3.47 8.97
N PHE A 84 11.34 3.91 10.20
CA PHE A 84 10.16 4.68 10.57
C PHE A 84 10.03 5.95 9.74
N GLU A 85 11.10 6.74 9.61
CA GLU A 85 11.10 7.96 8.78
C GLU A 85 10.80 7.66 7.30
N MET A 86 11.33 6.55 6.76
CA MET A 86 11.05 6.12 5.39
C MET A 86 9.57 5.73 5.20
N ILE A 87 9.02 4.91 6.09
CA ILE A 87 7.60 4.53 6.06
C ILE A 87 6.73 5.78 6.18
N GLN A 88 7.02 6.62 7.17
CA GLN A 88 6.28 7.86 7.43
C GLN A 88 6.32 8.77 6.20
N SER A 89 7.47 8.91 5.54
CA SER A 89 7.58 9.72 4.31
C SER A 89 6.73 9.19 3.17
N ALA A 90 6.72 7.88 2.95
CA ALA A 90 5.88 7.24 1.94
C ALA A 90 4.38 7.42 2.25
N MET A 91 3.97 7.17 3.50
CA MET A 91 2.57 7.31 3.92
C MET A 91 2.11 8.76 3.88
N ASN A 92 2.90 9.70 4.40
CA ASN A 92 2.59 11.13 4.33
C ASN A 92 2.39 11.61 2.90
N LYS A 93 3.14 11.06 1.94
CA LYS A 93 3.00 11.41 0.54
C LYS A 93 1.66 10.97 -0.05
N ILE A 94 1.24 9.72 0.20
CA ILE A 94 -0.10 9.23 -0.22
C ILE A 94 -1.22 10.03 0.47
N LEU A 95 -1.08 10.23 1.79
CA LEU A 95 -2.10 10.87 2.63
C LEU A 95 -2.31 12.36 2.32
N LYS A 96 -1.44 13.00 1.52
CA LYS A 96 -1.72 14.34 0.97
C LYS A 96 -2.97 14.33 0.10
N THR A 97 -3.10 13.34 -0.77
CA THR A 97 -4.09 13.33 -1.86
C THR A 97 -5.15 12.23 -1.71
N HIS A 98 -4.92 11.27 -0.80
CA HIS A 98 -5.84 10.15 -0.56
C HIS A 98 -6.26 10.03 0.92
N TYR A 99 -7.40 9.39 1.14
CA TYR A 99 -7.80 8.84 2.44
C TYR A 99 -7.52 7.34 2.48
N CYS A 100 -6.98 6.83 3.58
CA CYS A 100 -7.02 5.41 3.88
C CYS A 100 -8.46 5.03 4.26
N VAL A 101 -9.03 4.04 3.57
CA VAL A 101 -10.43 3.62 3.75
C VAL A 101 -10.57 2.16 4.16
N HIS A 102 -9.47 1.40 4.16
CA HIS A 102 -9.46 0.01 4.56
C HIS A 102 -8.05 -0.39 5.00
N LEU A 103 -7.99 -1.16 6.08
CA LEU A 103 -6.80 -1.75 6.66
C LEU A 103 -7.12 -3.19 7.05
N HIS A 104 -6.32 -4.15 6.59
CA HIS A 104 -6.46 -5.55 6.94
C HIS A 104 -5.08 -6.17 7.18
N PRO A 105 -4.76 -6.61 8.41
CA PRO A 105 -3.46 -7.23 8.69
C PRO A 105 -3.35 -8.60 7.99
N ASN A 106 -2.29 -8.79 7.21
CA ASN A 106 -2.07 -10.06 6.52
C ASN A 106 -1.56 -11.10 7.53
N ASN A 107 -2.27 -12.22 7.66
CA ASN A 107 -1.99 -13.26 8.63
C ASN A 107 -0.81 -14.19 8.27
N CYS A 108 0.00 -13.86 7.25
CA CYS A 108 1.18 -14.64 6.87
C CYS A 108 2.28 -14.66 7.94
N CYS A 109 2.31 -13.65 8.81
CA CYS A 109 3.34 -13.47 9.84
C CYS A 109 2.72 -13.16 11.20
N ALA A 110 3.32 -13.69 12.27
CA ALA A 110 2.90 -13.36 13.62
C ALA A 110 3.19 -11.87 13.96
N PRO A 111 2.32 -11.17 14.71
CA PRO A 111 2.58 -9.81 15.15
C PRO A 111 3.77 -9.71 16.11
N HIS A 112 4.50 -8.60 16.02
CA HIS A 112 5.62 -8.25 16.89
C HIS A 112 5.15 -7.40 18.07
N HIS A 113 5.56 -7.77 19.28
CA HIS A 113 5.20 -7.07 20.50
C HIS A 113 6.44 -6.44 21.14
N HIS A 114 6.39 -5.14 21.41
CA HIS A 114 7.48 -4.44 22.09
C HIS A 114 6.91 -3.27 22.90
N ASN A 115 7.30 -3.16 24.17
CA ASN A 115 6.87 -2.11 25.11
C ASN A 115 5.35 -1.82 25.12
N GLY A 116 4.52 -2.86 25.04
CA GLY A 116 3.06 -2.73 25.06
C GLY A 116 2.42 -2.34 23.73
N VAL A 117 3.21 -2.16 22.66
CA VAL A 117 2.72 -1.91 21.31
C VAL A 117 2.77 -3.20 20.50
N CYS A 118 1.69 -3.48 19.77
CA CYS A 118 1.61 -4.59 18.84
C CYS A 118 1.70 -4.07 17.39
N ILE A 119 2.66 -4.61 16.64
CA ILE A 119 2.95 -4.25 15.26
C ILE A 119 2.75 -5.48 14.39
N VAL A 120 1.83 -5.41 13.44
CA VAL A 120 1.69 -6.44 12.40
C VAL A 120 2.81 -6.31 11.39
N GLU A 121 3.29 -7.40 10.81
CA GLU A 121 4.45 -7.39 9.91
C GLU A 121 4.09 -6.97 8.48
N VAL A 122 2.89 -7.35 8.05
CA VAL A 122 2.33 -7.05 6.71
C VAL A 122 0.89 -6.58 6.88
N ILE A 123 0.52 -5.53 6.15
CA ILE A 123 -0.84 -4.99 6.17
C ILE A 123 -1.29 -4.59 4.76
N GLU A 124 -2.49 -5.02 4.40
CA GLU A 124 -3.18 -4.60 3.19
C GLU A 124 -3.91 -3.28 3.46
N CYS A 125 -3.71 -2.30 2.59
CA CYS A 125 -4.25 -0.96 2.73
C CYS A 125 -4.95 -0.54 1.43
N THR A 126 -6.17 -0.01 1.52
CA THR A 126 -6.80 0.67 0.39
C THR A 126 -6.95 2.15 0.65
N PHE A 127 -6.62 2.95 -0.36
CA PHE A 127 -6.73 4.39 -0.36
C PHE A 127 -7.61 4.88 -1.50
N ILE A 128 -8.40 5.92 -1.25
CA ILE A 128 -9.22 6.61 -2.26
C ILE A 128 -8.79 8.08 -2.37
N ARG A 129 -8.70 8.60 -3.59
CA ARG A 129 -8.37 10.01 -3.83
C ARG A 129 -9.44 10.92 -3.22
N LYS A 130 -9.02 11.98 -2.52
CA LYS A 130 -9.90 12.81 -1.68
C LYS A 130 -11.02 13.49 -2.46
N ASP A 131 -10.78 13.88 -3.72
CA ASP A 131 -11.79 14.50 -4.62
C ASP A 131 -12.97 13.57 -4.95
N ARG A 132 -12.83 12.26 -4.72
CA ARG A 132 -13.90 11.28 -4.91
C ARG A 132 -14.77 11.05 -3.69
N VAL A 133 -14.40 11.58 -2.52
CA VAL A 133 -15.13 11.40 -1.27
C VAL A 133 -16.05 12.59 -1.02
N LYS A 134 -17.36 12.33 -0.96
CA LYS A 134 -18.38 13.38 -0.70
C LYS A 134 -18.63 13.61 0.79
N TYR A 135 -18.57 12.55 1.59
CA TYR A 135 -18.88 12.56 3.01
C TYR A 135 -17.91 11.64 3.76
N ILE A 136 -17.52 12.07 4.96
CA ILE A 136 -16.70 11.28 5.89
C ILE A 136 -17.59 10.98 7.09
N LEU A 137 -17.81 9.70 7.38
CA LEU A 137 -18.70 9.26 8.45
C LEU A 137 -18.00 9.13 9.81
N GLY A 138 -16.67 9.04 9.80
CA GLY A 138 -15.84 8.83 10.99
C GLY A 138 -14.70 7.86 10.70
N TYR A 139 -13.92 7.54 11.73
CA TYR A 139 -12.92 6.48 11.69
C TYR A 139 -13.58 5.12 11.98
N CYS A 140 -13.02 4.06 11.41
CA CYS A 140 -13.41 2.69 11.71
C CYS A 140 -12.75 2.24 13.01
N ASP A 141 -13.53 1.66 13.91
CA ASP A 141 -13.07 1.05 15.16
C ASP A 141 -13.42 -0.43 15.28
N GLU A 142 -14.06 -1.00 14.25
CA GLU A 142 -14.38 -2.42 14.14
C GLU A 142 -13.48 -3.09 13.09
N PHE A 143 -12.73 -4.11 13.51
CA PHE A 143 -11.88 -4.93 12.65
C PHE A 143 -11.98 -6.40 13.09
N PRO A 144 -11.96 -7.38 12.16
CA PRO A 144 -11.88 -7.23 10.71
C PRO A 144 -13.21 -6.76 10.08
N HIS A 145 -13.14 -6.25 8.86
CA HIS A 145 -14.32 -5.96 8.06
C HIS A 145 -14.96 -7.28 7.57
N PRO A 146 -16.30 -7.40 7.42
CA PRO A 146 -16.96 -8.65 7.01
C PRO A 146 -16.56 -9.22 5.64
N LEU A 147 -15.88 -8.43 4.80
CA LEU A 147 -15.36 -8.85 3.49
C LEU A 147 -13.85 -9.17 3.52
N ASP A 148 -13.19 -9.03 4.67
CA ASP A 148 -11.80 -9.41 4.81
C ASP A 148 -11.64 -10.92 4.67
N THR A 149 -10.52 -11.32 4.08
CA THR A 149 -10.19 -12.74 3.87
C THR A 149 -8.75 -12.95 4.25
N ASP A 150 -8.50 -13.93 5.12
CA ASP A 150 -7.16 -14.33 5.52
C ASP A 150 -6.34 -14.82 4.31
N ASN A 151 -5.06 -14.44 4.29
CA ASN A 151 -4.13 -14.81 3.22
C ASN A 151 -3.65 -16.27 3.34
N VAL A 152 -3.35 -16.72 4.57
CA VAL A 152 -2.89 -18.09 4.86
C VAL A 152 -3.96 -18.82 5.66
N VAL A 153 -4.58 -19.84 5.05
CA VAL A 153 -5.73 -20.57 5.62
C VAL A 153 -5.39 -21.26 6.94
N GLU A 154 -4.15 -21.70 7.10
CA GLU A 154 -3.69 -22.44 8.29
C GLU A 154 -3.32 -21.52 9.46
N ASN A 155 -3.11 -20.23 9.21
CA ASN A 155 -2.78 -19.26 10.24
C ASN A 155 -4.05 -18.66 10.85
N PRO A 156 -4.03 -18.29 12.14
CA PRO A 156 -5.17 -17.62 12.77
C PRO A 156 -5.41 -16.24 12.14
N THR A 157 -6.67 -15.84 12.06
CA THR A 157 -7.05 -14.47 11.68
C THR A 157 -6.38 -13.45 12.60
N LEU A 158 -5.82 -12.39 12.02
CA LEU A 158 -5.27 -11.29 12.79
C LEU A 158 -6.32 -10.19 12.95
N ILE A 159 -6.51 -9.73 14.18
CA ILE A 159 -7.30 -8.53 14.47
C ILE A 159 -6.33 -7.35 14.46
N LEU A 160 -6.69 -6.27 13.77
CA LEU A 160 -5.88 -5.05 13.77
C LEU A 160 -5.70 -4.57 15.23
N PRO A 161 -4.47 -4.40 15.73
CA PRO A 161 -4.28 -4.04 17.12
C PRO A 161 -4.78 -2.63 17.44
N ARG A 162 -5.32 -2.42 18.65
CA ARG A 162 -5.97 -1.15 19.04
C ARG A 162 -5.06 0.07 18.87
N ASN A 163 -3.75 -0.08 19.08
CA ASN A 163 -2.76 0.99 18.90
C ASN A 163 -2.61 1.51 17.45
N TRP A 164 -3.32 0.93 16.47
CA TRP A 164 -3.34 1.40 15.07
C TRP A 164 -4.47 2.39 14.76
N TYR A 165 -5.57 2.36 15.51
CA TYR A 165 -6.79 3.12 15.21
C TYR A 165 -7.48 3.71 16.45
N GLY A 166 -6.87 3.53 17.63
CA GLY A 166 -7.38 4.01 18.92
C GLY A 166 -6.34 4.78 19.71
N ASP A 167 -6.85 5.60 20.63
CA ASP A 167 -6.08 6.23 21.71
C ASP A 167 -5.63 5.20 22.76
#